data_AF-A0A833HLQ9-F1
#
_entry.id   AF-A0A833HLQ9-F1
#
_cell.length_a   1.000
_cell.length_b   1.000
_cell.length_c   1.000
_cell.angle_alpha   90.00
_cell.angle_beta   90.00
_cell.angle_gamma   90.00
#
_symmetry.space_group_name_H-M   'P 1'
#
loop_
_entity.id
_entity.type
_entity.pdbx_description
1 polymer ?
#
loop_
_entity_poly.entity_id
_entity_poly.type
_entity_poly.pdbx_seq_one_letter_code
_entity_poly.pdbx_strand_id
1 'polypeptide(L)' 'MPIDPNAIMNSIEPLVLYGMQEAQVTGVHHAMREVAYIAYLMGKGYDDQTARMIVESWEVNEAFPMG' A
#
# COMPACT_ATOMS: atom_id res chain seq x y z
N MET A 1 -20.32 8.50 12.13
CA MET A 1 -20.81 8.11 10.79
C MET A 1 -20.81 6.59 10.75
N PRO A 2 -21.87 5.93 10.25
CA PRO A 2 -21.85 4.48 10.09
C PRO A 2 -20.70 4.07 9.18
N ILE A 3 -20.04 2.96 9.50
CA ILE A 3 -19.10 2.33 8.60
C ILE A 3 -19.89 1.82 7.39
N ASP A 4 -19.60 2.33 6.19
CA ASP A 4 -20.11 1.77 4.93
C ASP A 4 -19.06 0.81 4.36
N PRO A 5 -19.29 -0.52 4.42
CA PRO A 5 -18.33 -1.50 3.93
C PRO A 5 -18.02 -1.35 2.44
N ASN A 6 -18.99 -0.90 1.63
CA ASN A 6 -18.78 -0.73 0.19
C ASN A 6 -17.86 0.46 -0.09
N ALA A 7 -18.04 1.56 0.63
CA ALA A 7 -17.15 2.71 0.53
C ALA A 7 -15.72 2.34 0.92
N ILE A 8 -15.55 1.54 1.99
CA ILE A 8 -14.23 1.05 2.41
C ILE A 8 -13.62 0.14 1.34
N MET A 9 -14.37 -0.86 0.87
CA MET A 9 -13.87 -1.81 -0.12
C MET A 9 -13.44 -1.10 -1.41
N ASN A 10 -14.26 -0.18 -1.92
CA ASN A 10 -13.91 0.63 -3.09
C ASN A 10 -12.68 1.52 -2.88
N SER A 11 -12.47 2.03 -1.66
CA SER A 11 -11.29 2.85 -1.35
C SER A 11 -9.99 2.04 -1.20
N ILE A 12 -10.09 0.76 -0.87
CA ILE A 12 -8.95 -0.13 -0.59
C ILE A 12 -8.63 -1.04 -1.77
N GLU A 13 -9.58 -1.34 -2.64
CA GLU A 13 -9.40 -2.23 -3.79
C GLU A 13 -8.18 -1.87 -4.67
N PRO A 14 -7.91 -0.58 -4.98
CA PRO A 14 -6.71 -0.22 -5.75
C PRO A 14 -5.41 -0.63 -5.06
N LEU A 15 -5.34 -0.55 -3.73
CA LEU A 15 -4.18 -0.96 -2.94
C LEU A 15 -4.02 -2.49 -2.91
N VAL A 16 -5.12 -3.23 -2.85
CA VAL A 16 -5.10 -4.70 -2.92
C VAL A 16 -4.59 -5.17 -4.27
N LEU A 17 -5.12 -4.60 -5.35
CA LEU A 17 -4.69 -4.93 -6.72
C LEU A 17 -3.22 -4.56 -6.94
N TYR A 18 -2.76 -3.44 -6.40
CA TYR A 18 -1.35 -3.05 -6.40
C TYR A 18 -0.48 -4.10 -5.71
N GLY A 19 -0.80 -4.48 -4.48
CA GLY A 19 -0.03 -5.50 -3.74
C GLY A 19 -0.01 -6.86 -4.46
N MET A 20 -1.08 -7.23 -5.15
CA MET A 20 -1.12 -8.46 -5.97
C MET A 20 -0.22 -8.38 -7.21
N GLN A 21 -0.03 -7.20 -7.78
CA GLN A 21 0.89 -6.97 -8.90
C GLN A 21 2.34 -6.99 -8.40
N GLU A 22 2.63 -6.27 -7.32
CA GLU A 22 3.97 -6.24 -6.73
C GLU A 22 4.42 -7.61 -6.24
N ALA A 23 3.52 -8.39 -5.65
CA ALA A 23 3.86 -9.74 -5.19
C ALA A 23 4.37 -10.66 -6.31
N GLN A 24 4.03 -10.40 -7.57
CA GLN A 24 4.53 -11.14 -8.72
C GLN A 24 5.97 -10.74 -9.12
N VAL A 25 6.39 -9.54 -8.75
CA VAL A 25 7.68 -8.93 -9.12
C VAL A 25 8.68 -9.03 -7.97
N THR A 26 8.31 -8.56 -6.79
CA THR A 26 9.17 -8.42 -5.60
C THR A 26 8.98 -9.54 -4.58
N GLY A 27 7.91 -10.33 -4.74
CA GLY A 27 7.54 -11.42 -3.85
C GLY A 27 6.60 -11.00 -2.71
N VAL A 28 5.82 -11.95 -2.20
CA VAL A 28 4.71 -11.71 -1.27
C VAL A 28 5.13 -10.90 -0.03
N HIS A 29 6.29 -11.20 0.57
CA HIS A 29 6.71 -10.51 1.79
C HIS A 29 7.00 -9.01 1.56
N HIS A 30 7.58 -8.67 0.41
CA HIS A 30 7.85 -7.27 0.05
C HIS A 30 6.54 -6.53 -0.22
N ALA A 31 5.71 -7.05 -1.11
CA ALA A 31 4.44 -6.42 -1.48
C ALA A 31 3.48 -6.24 -0.28
N MET A 32 3.44 -7.20 0.65
CA MET A 32 2.62 -7.07 1.85
C MET A 32 3.14 -5.98 2.81
N ARG A 33 4.46 -5.74 2.82
CA ARG A 33 5.05 -4.65 3.61
C ARG A 33 4.67 -3.29 3.03
N GLU A 34 4.76 -3.13 1.72
CA GLU A 34 4.28 -1.93 1.03
C GLU A 34 2.80 -1.66 1.31
N VAL A 35 1.94 -2.66 1.12
CA VAL A 35 0.50 -2.55 1.37
C VAL A 35 0.23 -2.08 2.81
N ALA A 36 0.94 -2.63 3.80
CA ALA A 36 0.78 -2.23 5.19
C ALA A 36 1.19 -0.77 5.44
N TYR A 37 2.28 -0.31 4.84
CA TYR A 37 2.74 1.07 4.98
C TYR A 37 1.84 2.07 4.26
N ILE A 38 1.38 1.74 3.05
CA ILE A 38 0.45 2.58 2.28
C ILE A 38 -0.88 2.68 3.05
N ALA A 39 -1.43 1.57 3.54
CA ALA A 39 -2.66 1.58 4.33
C ALA A 39 -2.52 2.41 5.62
N TYR A 40 -1.35 2.35 6.28
CA TYR A 40 -1.07 3.20 7.43
C TYR A 40 -1.12 4.69 7.07
N LEU A 41 -0.47 5.11 5.98
CA LEU A 41 -0.48 6.49 5.51
C LEU A 41 -1.88 6.95 5.06
N MET A 42 -2.64 6.10 4.37
CA MET A 42 -4.04 6.38 4.06
C MET A 42 -4.86 6.63 5.33
N GLY A 43 -4.66 5.81 6.38
CA GLY A 43 -5.27 6.03 7.70
C GLY A 43 -4.81 7.31 8.41
N LYS A 44 -3.66 7.88 8.02
CA LYS A 44 -3.16 9.19 8.48
C LYS A 44 -3.72 10.37 7.68
N GLY A 45 -4.46 10.12 6.60
CA GLY A 45 -5.13 11.14 5.79
C GLY A 45 -4.44 11.47 4.46
N TYR A 46 -3.43 10.69 4.05
CA TYR A 46 -2.88 10.78 2.70
C TYR A 46 -3.81 10.09 1.69
N ASP A 47 -3.92 10.61 0.48
CA ASP A 47 -4.52 9.87 -0.64
C ASP A 47 -3.63 8.70 -1.08
N ASP A 48 -4.19 7.77 -1.87
CA ASP A 48 -3.51 6.52 -2.24
C ASP A 48 -2.20 6.78 -3.00
N GLN A 49 -2.20 7.70 -3.95
CA GLN A 49 -1.08 8.04 -4.79
C GLN A 49 0.04 8.68 -3.96
N THR A 50 -0.31 9.63 -3.10
CA THR A 50 0.67 10.25 -2.19
C THR A 50 1.25 9.23 -1.23
N ALA A 51 0.43 8.35 -0.65
CA ALA A 51 0.90 7.30 0.25
C ALA A 51 1.85 6.32 -0.44
N ARG A 52 1.54 5.91 -1.68
CA ARG A 52 2.41 5.05 -2.51
C ARG A 52 3.76 5.70 -2.80
N MET A 53 3.77 6.93 -3.32
CA MET A 53 5.01 7.65 -3.62
C MET A 53 5.91 7.81 -2.38
N ILE A 54 5.32 8.01 -1.20
CA ILE A 54 6.08 8.06 0.05
C ILE A 54 6.74 6.70 0.34
N VAL A 55 6.00 5.60 0.23
CA VAL A 55 6.53 4.26 0.52
C VAL A 55 7.59 3.85 -0.50
N GLU A 56 7.34 4.04 -1.79
CA GLU A 56 8.29 3.80 -2.88
C GLU A 56 9.59 4.58 -2.67
N SER A 57 9.52 5.80 -2.10
CA SER A 57 10.70 6.62 -1.80
C SER A 57 11.61 6.05 -0.70
N TRP A 58 11.14 5.08 0.08
CA TRP A 58 11.93 4.42 1.11
C TRP A 58 12.80 3.30 0.55
N GLU A 59 12.55 2.86 -0.69
CA GLU A 59 13.23 1.74 -1.30
C GLU A 59 14.53 2.11 -2.00
N VAL A 60 15.45 1.15 -2.05
CA VAL A 60 16.69 1.24 -2.82
C VAL A 60 16.82 -0.02 -3.65
N ASN A 61 16.65 0.10 -4.98
CA ASN A 61 16.60 -1.02 -5.92
C ASN A 61 15.48 -2.04 -5.60
N GLU A 62 14.23 -1.58 -5.47
CA GLU A 62 13.04 -2.42 -5.18
C GLU A 62 13.17 -3.22 -3.88
N ALA A 63 13.91 -2.67 -2.92
CA ALA A 63 14.14 -3.28 -1.63
C ALA A 63 14.14 -2.22 -0.53
N PHE A 64 13.36 -2.47 0.53
CA PHE A 64 13.46 -1.68 1.74
C PHE A 64 14.86 -1.84 2.34
N PRO A 65 15.58 -0.74 2.62
CA PRO A 65 16.81 -0.79 3.39
C PRO A 65 16.46 -1.31 4.78
N MET A 66 16.82 -2.57 5.03
CA MET A 66 16.67 -3.36 6.28
C MET A 66 15.74 -2.75 7.34
N GLY A 67 14.58 -3.39 7.56
CA GLY A 67 13.80 -3.21 8.80
C GLY A 67 14.52 -3.79 10.02
#